data_AF-A0AAD6WP53-F1
#
_entry.id   AF-A0AAD6WP53-F1
#
_cell.length_a   1.000
_cell.length_b   1.000
_cell.length_c   1.000
_cell.angle_alpha   90.00
_cell.angle_beta   90.00
_cell.angle_gamma   90.00
#
_symmetry.space_group_name_H-M   'P 1'
#
loop_
_entity.id
_entity.type
_entity.pdbx_description
1 polymer ?
#
loop_
_entity_poly.entity_id
_entity_poly.type
_entity_poly.pdbx_seq_one_letter_code
_entity_poly.pdbx_strand_id
1 'polypeptide(L)'
;MNLFDAHYAVFSHEVPEIYLQDYARLGGNVASNKADIQDATVFICNDQFDIDFIAIWYNDTYRVVTKRYIYDCMRLGHRPREKEYSWGVAADLAIVPTWSLLPWNGSIFDKRKATVVLEERSRKRLRAMEAESGPQLGLLTPAPSLVPHAKSKTKRNGK
;
A
#
# COMPACT_ATOMS: atom_id res chain seq x y z
N MET A 1 27.31 -6.22 -12.81
CA MET A 1 26.23 -7.22 -12.89
C MET A 1 25.00 -6.55 -12.30
N ASN A 2 23.99 -6.30 -13.11
CA ASN A 2 22.83 -5.50 -12.69
C ASN A 2 21.66 -6.47 -12.45
N LEU A 3 21.56 -6.99 -11.22
CA LEU A 3 20.51 -7.94 -10.85
C LEU A 3 19.13 -7.26 -10.75
N PHE A 4 19.12 -5.96 -10.46
CA PHE A 4 17.90 -5.17 -10.23
C PHE A 4 17.75 -4.02 -11.22
N ASP A 5 18.26 -4.19 -12.45
CA ASP A 5 18.16 -3.14 -13.47
C ASP A 5 16.71 -2.69 -13.69
N ALA A 6 16.48 -1.38 -13.68
CA ALA A 6 15.16 -0.74 -13.74
C ALA A 6 14.16 -1.13 -12.63
N HIS A 7 14.59 -1.78 -11.54
CA HIS A 7 13.71 -2.13 -10.41
C HIS A 7 13.80 -1.12 -9.28
N TYR A 8 12.68 -0.47 -8.97
CA TYR A 8 12.52 0.33 -7.76
C TYR A 8 12.22 -0.54 -6.54
N ALA A 9 12.83 -0.18 -5.41
CA ALA A 9 12.53 -0.75 -4.10
C ALA A 9 12.26 0.32 -3.05
N VAL A 10 11.29 0.04 -2.18
CA VAL A 10 11.00 0.84 -0.98
C VAL A 10 11.65 0.16 0.21
N PHE A 11 12.29 0.92 1.08
CA PHE A 11 12.97 0.42 2.27
C PHE A 11 12.27 0.89 3.54
N SER A 12 12.16 0.03 4.53
CA SER A 12 11.80 0.45 5.88
C SER A 12 12.92 1.30 6.48
N HIS A 13 12.54 2.24 7.34
CA HIS A 13 13.46 3.07 8.12
C HIS A 13 14.34 2.24 9.08
N GLU A 14 13.89 1.05 9.45
CA GLU A 14 14.63 0.09 10.28
C GLU A 14 15.73 -0.66 9.50
N VAL A 15 15.74 -0.58 8.17
CA VAL A 15 16.78 -1.22 7.35
C VAL A 15 18.06 -0.39 7.39
N PRO A 16 19.21 -0.97 7.78
CA PRO A 16 20.47 -0.23 7.81
C PRO A 16 20.88 0.28 6.41
N GLU A 17 21.43 1.50 6.36
CA GLU A 17 21.78 2.21 5.12
C GLU A 17 22.70 1.41 4.18
N ILE A 18 23.56 0.54 4.73
CA ILE A 18 24.44 -0.33 3.93
C ILE A 18 23.66 -1.18 2.91
N TYR A 19 22.44 -1.62 3.25
CA TYR A 19 21.62 -2.42 2.35
C TYR A 19 21.03 -1.61 1.20
N LEU A 20 20.82 -0.30 1.38
CA LEU A 20 20.40 0.61 0.31
C LEU A 20 21.55 0.78 -0.69
N GLN A 21 22.77 0.97 -0.17
CA GLN A 21 23.99 1.07 -0.99
C GLN A 21 24.25 -0.24 -1.75
N ASP A 22 24.07 -1.39 -1.09
CA ASP A 22 24.24 -2.70 -1.72
C ASP A 22 23.18 -2.99 -2.79
N TYR A 23 21.92 -2.59 -2.56
CA TYR A 23 20.88 -2.68 -3.59
C TYR A 23 21.22 -1.82 -4.82
N ALA A 24 21.73 -0.60 -4.60
CA ALA A 24 22.20 0.27 -5.68
C ALA A 24 23.41 -0.33 -6.42
N ARG A 25 24.37 -0.96 -5.71
CA ARG A 25 25.51 -1.69 -6.33
C ARG A 25 25.06 -2.85 -7.21
N LEU A 26 23.93 -3.47 -6.89
CA LEU A 26 23.31 -4.52 -7.70
C LEU A 26 22.45 -3.96 -8.86
N GLY A 27 22.49 -2.65 -9.10
CA GLY A 27 21.81 -1.96 -10.20
C GLY A 27 20.37 -1.54 -9.91
N GLY A 28 19.92 -1.64 -8.67
CA GLY A 28 18.56 -1.26 -8.27
C GLY A 28 18.42 0.22 -7.95
N ASN A 29 17.18 0.73 -8.03
CA ASN A 29 16.84 2.11 -7.68
C ASN A 29 16.11 2.17 -6.33
N VAL A 30 16.57 3.04 -5.42
CA VAL A 30 15.85 3.30 -4.15
C VAL A 30 14.75 4.31 -4.43
N ALA A 31 13.50 3.96 -4.09
CA ALA A 31 12.36 4.83 -4.31
C ALA A 31 12.44 6.09 -3.42
N SER A 32 12.33 7.25 -4.03
CA SER A 32 12.54 8.57 -3.39
C SER A 32 11.29 9.46 -3.43
N ASN A 33 10.34 9.15 -4.31
CA ASN A 33 9.15 9.95 -4.54
C ASN A 33 7.93 9.06 -4.82
N LYS A 34 6.76 9.69 -4.98
CA LYS A 34 5.49 8.97 -5.19
C LYS A 34 5.46 8.12 -6.47
N ALA A 35 6.08 8.58 -7.56
CA ALA A 35 6.11 7.83 -8.80
C ALA A 35 6.99 6.57 -8.64
N ASP A 36 8.18 6.72 -8.05
CA ASP A 36 9.07 5.59 -7.77
C ASP A 36 8.39 4.52 -6.89
N ILE A 37 7.63 4.95 -5.88
CA ILE A 37 6.88 4.06 -4.98
C ILE A 37 5.79 3.28 -5.74
N GLN A 38 5.12 3.92 -6.69
CA GLN A 38 4.12 3.25 -7.54
C GLN A 38 4.75 2.21 -8.45
N ASP A 39 5.96 2.49 -8.95
CA ASP A 39 6.73 1.58 -9.80
C ASP A 39 7.55 0.55 -9.01
N ALA A 40 7.54 0.62 -7.67
CA ALA A 40 8.30 -0.28 -6.82
C ALA A 40 7.75 -1.71 -6.87
N THR A 41 8.64 -2.63 -7.21
CA THR A 41 8.34 -4.07 -7.33
C THR A 41 8.69 -4.86 -6.07
N VAL A 42 9.58 -4.33 -5.23
CA VAL A 42 10.08 -4.99 -4.02
C VAL A 42 10.09 -4.02 -2.84
N PHE A 43 9.75 -4.51 -1.65
CA PHE A 43 9.62 -3.75 -0.42
C PHE A 43 10.50 -4.41 0.63
N ILE A 44 11.55 -3.74 1.06
CA ILE A 44 12.57 -4.31 1.92
C ILE A 44 12.27 -3.93 3.38
N CYS A 45 11.87 -4.90 4.18
CA CYS A 45 11.75 -4.76 5.63
C CYS A 45 13.05 -5.17 6.34
N ASN A 46 13.21 -4.76 7.59
CA ASN A 46 14.36 -5.16 8.39
C ASN A 46 14.32 -6.67 8.69
N ASP A 47 13.24 -7.10 9.32
CA ASP A 47 12.92 -8.48 9.70
C ASP A 47 11.40 -8.62 9.91
N GLN A 48 10.93 -9.72 10.52
CA GLN A 48 9.51 -9.95 10.79
C GLN A 48 8.89 -9.03 11.86
N PHE A 49 9.69 -8.29 12.63
CA PHE A 49 9.20 -7.36 13.66
C PHE A 49 8.90 -5.97 13.12
N ASP A 50 9.19 -5.72 11.85
CA ASP A 50 8.86 -4.49 11.12
C ASP A 50 7.36 -4.46 10.72
N ILE A 51 6.50 -4.64 11.72
CA ILE A 51 5.06 -4.95 11.57
C ILE A 51 4.36 -3.87 10.75
N ASP A 52 4.59 -2.60 11.07
CA ASP A 52 3.92 -1.47 10.40
C ASP A 52 4.28 -1.41 8.92
N PHE A 53 5.55 -1.58 8.58
CA PHE A 53 6.00 -1.61 7.19
C PHE A 53 5.39 -2.79 6.43
N ILE A 54 5.42 -3.98 7.03
CA ILE A 54 4.85 -5.19 6.42
C ILE A 54 3.35 -5.00 6.20
N ALA A 55 2.62 -4.47 7.19
CA ALA A 55 1.17 -4.25 7.11
C ALA A 55 0.78 -3.20 6.06
N ILE A 56 1.58 -2.16 5.87
CA ILE A 56 1.32 -1.12 4.86
C ILE A 56 1.53 -1.66 3.44
N TRP A 57 2.59 -2.45 3.22
CA TRP A 57 3.05 -2.79 1.87
C TRP A 57 2.67 -4.19 1.38
N TYR A 58 2.29 -5.09 2.29
CA TYR A 58 1.80 -6.40 1.91
C TYR A 58 0.46 -6.30 1.17
N ASN A 59 0.37 -6.97 0.02
CA ASN A 59 -0.81 -6.93 -0.86
C ASN A 59 -1.15 -8.31 -1.45
N ASP A 60 -1.01 -9.37 -0.65
CA ASP A 60 -1.21 -10.76 -1.09
C ASP A 60 -0.24 -11.20 -2.20
N THR A 61 1.00 -10.72 -2.15
CA THR A 61 2.11 -11.14 -3.01
C THR A 61 3.41 -11.30 -2.22
N TYR A 62 4.45 -11.84 -2.85
CA TYR A 62 5.78 -12.00 -2.26
C TYR A 62 6.64 -10.72 -2.27
N ARG A 63 6.05 -9.54 -2.44
CA ARG A 63 6.80 -8.29 -2.68
C ARG A 63 7.53 -7.74 -1.44
N VAL A 64 7.04 -8.03 -0.24
CA VAL A 64 7.68 -7.61 1.01
C VAL A 64 8.69 -8.67 1.41
N VAL A 65 9.97 -8.34 1.41
CA VAL A 65 11.08 -9.26 1.72
C VAL A 65 12.02 -8.66 2.77
N THR A 66 12.69 -9.50 3.55
CA THR A 66 13.72 -9.03 4.49
C THR A 66 14.99 -8.56 3.77
N LYS A 67 15.72 -7.62 4.36
CA LYS A 67 17.07 -7.17 3.94
C LYS A 67 18.05 -8.32 3.63
N ARG A 68 17.88 -9.50 4.25
CA ARG A 68 18.69 -10.70 3.96
C ARG A 68 18.63 -11.11 2.48
N TYR A 69 17.53 -10.82 1.78
CA TYR A 69 17.39 -11.03 0.34
C TYR A 69 18.52 -10.36 -0.46
N ILE A 70 18.87 -9.11 -0.11
CA ILE A 70 19.93 -8.34 -0.79
C ILE A 70 21.30 -9.00 -0.55
N TYR A 71 21.58 -9.37 0.70
CA TYR A 71 22.82 -10.06 1.05
C TYR A 71 23.00 -11.35 0.25
N ASP A 72 21.95 -12.17 0.15
CA ASP A 72 22.04 -13.42 -0.61
C ASP A 72 22.09 -13.18 -2.13
N CYS A 73 21.49 -12.10 -2.66
CA CYS A 73 21.70 -11.71 -4.05
C CYS A 73 23.17 -11.42 -4.36
N MET A 74 23.86 -10.68 -3.48
CA MET A 74 25.29 -10.40 -3.62
C MET A 74 26.13 -11.68 -3.53
N ARG A 75 25.84 -12.52 -2.52
CA ARG A 75 26.60 -13.74 -2.25
C ARG A 75 26.44 -14.80 -3.34
N LEU A 76 25.22 -14.95 -3.87
CA LEU A 76 24.90 -15.98 -4.87
C LEU A 76 25.17 -15.51 -6.30
N GLY A 77 25.28 -14.20 -6.53
CA GLY A 77 25.43 -13.63 -7.87
C GLY A 77 24.18 -13.75 -8.75
N HIS A 78 23.02 -14.10 -8.16
CA HIS A 78 21.72 -14.11 -8.83
C HIS A 78 20.62 -13.79 -7.83
N ARG A 79 19.42 -13.47 -8.32
CA ARG A 79 18.24 -13.28 -7.47
C ARG A 79 17.72 -14.65 -7.01
N PRO A 80 17.74 -14.98 -5.71
CA PRO A 80 17.00 -16.14 -5.21
C PRO A 80 15.50 -15.84 -5.25
N ARG A 81 14.67 -16.84 -4.95
CA ARG A 81 13.22 -16.68 -4.96
C ARG A 81 12.78 -15.83 -3.78
N GLU A 82 12.00 -14.79 -4.02
CA GLU A 82 11.49 -13.86 -2.99
C GLU A 82 10.68 -14.60 -1.91
N LYS A 83 10.02 -15.70 -2.27
CA LYS A 83 9.24 -16.57 -1.36
C LYS A 83 9.97 -16.94 -0.08
N GLU A 84 11.28 -17.18 -0.16
CA GLU A 84 12.11 -17.63 0.97
C GLU A 84 12.44 -16.50 1.96
N TYR A 85 12.20 -15.26 1.55
CA TYR A 85 12.55 -14.05 2.29
C TYR A 85 11.33 -13.19 2.62
N SER A 86 10.13 -13.63 2.22
CA SER A 86 8.93 -12.79 2.21
C SER A 86 8.04 -12.98 3.43
N TRP A 87 7.52 -11.84 3.92
CA TRP A 87 6.59 -11.75 5.03
C TRP A 87 5.25 -11.15 4.58
N GLY A 88 4.17 -11.61 5.19
CA GLY A 88 2.81 -11.14 4.95
C GLY A 88 2.00 -11.05 6.23
N VAL A 89 0.78 -10.53 6.09
CA VAL A 89 -0.13 -10.31 7.22
C VAL A 89 -1.32 -11.24 7.11
N ALA A 90 -1.49 -12.10 8.12
CA ALA A 90 -2.63 -13.00 8.24
C ALA A 90 -3.92 -12.24 8.62
N ALA A 91 -5.07 -12.91 8.51
CA ALA A 91 -6.37 -12.29 8.80
C ALA A 91 -6.55 -11.86 10.26
N ASP A 92 -5.81 -12.48 11.18
CA ASP A 92 -5.73 -12.16 12.61
C ASP A 92 -4.62 -11.14 12.93
N LEU A 93 -4.06 -10.49 11.90
CA LEU A 93 -2.96 -9.51 11.98
C LEU A 93 -1.60 -10.12 12.37
N ALA A 94 -1.47 -11.44 12.43
CA ALA A 94 -0.17 -12.06 12.66
C ALA A 94 0.77 -11.86 11.46
N ILE A 95 2.02 -11.50 11.73
CA ILE A 95 3.08 -11.53 10.72
C ILE A 95 3.54 -12.97 10.53
N VAL A 96 3.42 -13.46 9.30
CA VAL A 96 3.76 -14.84 8.93
C VAL A 96 4.56 -14.86 7.64
N PRO A 97 5.34 -15.93 7.38
CA PRO A 97 5.96 -16.09 6.08
C PRO A 97 4.89 -16.11 4.98
N THR A 98 5.05 -15.35 3.90
CA THR A 98 4.02 -15.18 2.86
C THR A 98 3.56 -16.50 2.23
N TRP A 99 4.43 -17.51 2.21
CA TRP A 99 4.12 -18.83 1.67
C TRP A 99 3.08 -19.61 2.47
N SER A 100 2.81 -19.25 3.73
CA SER A 100 1.72 -19.83 4.51
C SER A 100 0.35 -19.27 4.11
N LEU A 101 0.34 -18.08 3.47
CA LEU A 101 -0.87 -17.38 3.05
C LEU A 101 -1.22 -17.64 1.58
N LEU A 102 -0.21 -17.76 0.72
CA LEU A 102 -0.40 -17.86 -0.72
C LEU A 102 -0.12 -19.28 -1.23
N PRO A 103 -1.06 -19.91 -1.97
CA PRO A 103 -0.81 -21.19 -2.62
C PRO A 103 0.31 -21.03 -3.66
N TRP A 104 1.19 -22.03 -3.75
CA TRP A 104 2.29 -22.00 -4.70
C TRP A 104 1.77 -22.18 -6.14
N ASN A 105 2.03 -21.19 -7.00
CA ASN A 105 1.70 -21.21 -8.44
C ASN A 105 2.46 -22.32 -9.25
N GLY A 106 3.28 -23.15 -8.61
CA GLY A 106 3.89 -24.33 -9.23
C GLY A 106 3.08 -25.63 -9.07
N SER A 107 1.97 -25.61 -8.33
CA SER A 107 0.97 -26.68 -8.42
C SER A 107 -0.12 -26.24 -9.38
N ILE A 108 -0.53 -27.14 -10.28
CA ILE A 108 -1.68 -26.96 -11.18
C ILE A 108 -2.92 -26.78 -10.30
N PHE A 109 -3.22 -25.55 -9.91
CA PHE A 109 -4.41 -25.21 -9.13
C PHE A 109 -5.34 -24.41 -10.04
N ASP A 110 -6.55 -24.92 -10.20
CA ASP A 110 -7.55 -24.45 -11.15
C ASP A 110 -7.87 -22.95 -10.93
N LYS A 111 -7.32 -22.12 -11.82
CA LYS A 111 -7.42 -20.64 -11.80
C LYS A 111 -8.86 -20.14 -11.66
N ARG A 112 -9.86 -20.93 -12.08
CA ARG A 112 -11.28 -20.54 -12.01
C ARG A 112 -11.80 -20.39 -10.57
N LYS A 113 -11.23 -21.11 -9.59
CA LYS A 113 -11.68 -21.01 -8.19
C LYS A 113 -11.11 -19.78 -7.47
N ALA A 114 -9.87 -19.39 -7.78
CA ALA A 114 -9.23 -18.24 -7.12
C ALA A 114 -9.84 -16.90 -7.55
N THR A 115 -10.18 -16.75 -8.84
CA THR A 115 -10.81 -15.52 -9.36
C THR A 115 -12.19 -15.30 -8.74
N VAL A 116 -13.00 -16.35 -8.58
CA VAL A 116 -14.32 -16.26 -7.95
C VAL A 116 -14.21 -15.83 -6.48
N VAL A 117 -13.25 -16.41 -5.73
CA VAL A 117 -13.03 -16.04 -4.32
C VAL A 117 -12.55 -14.59 -4.16
N LEU A 118 -11.69 -14.10 -5.07
CA LEU A 118 -11.19 -12.72 -5.05
C LEU A 118 -12.27 -11.70 -5.44
N GLU A 119 -13.11 -12.01 -6.43
CA GLU A 119 -14.24 -11.16 -6.80
C GLU A 119 -15.30 -11.10 -5.68
N GLU A 120 -15.57 -12.23 -5.03
CA GLU A 120 -16.54 -12.31 -3.94
C GLU A 120 -16.07 -11.56 -2.69
N ARG A 121 -14.77 -11.63 -2.36
CA ARG A 121 -14.17 -10.83 -1.27
C ARG A 121 -14.13 -9.34 -1.58
N SER A 122 -13.82 -8.95 -2.81
CA SER A 122 -13.85 -7.56 -3.26
C SER A 122 -15.26 -6.96 -3.16
N ARG A 123 -16.29 -7.71 -3.60
CA ARG A 123 -17.70 -7.30 -3.45
C ARG A 123 -18.12 -7.18 -1.99
N LYS A 124 -17.67 -8.09 -1.12
CA LYS A 124 -18.00 -8.06 0.31
C LYS A 124 -17.36 -6.85 1.01
N ARG A 125 -16.13 -6.49 0.65
CA ARG A 125 -15.46 -5.27 1.13
C ARG A 125 -16.15 -3.99 0.64
N LEU A 126 -16.52 -3.94 -0.64
CA LEU A 126 -17.25 -2.78 -1.20
C LEU A 126 -18.57 -2.54 -0.45
N ARG A 127 -19.36 -3.61 -0.23
CA ARG A 127 -20.62 -3.54 0.51
C ARG A 127 -20.45 -3.14 1.98
N ALA A 128 -19.35 -3.55 2.63
CA ALA A 128 -19.06 -3.14 3.99
C ALA A 128 -18.73 -1.64 4.06
N MET A 129 -17.97 -1.12 3.11
CA MET A 129 -17.68 0.33 3.00
C MET A 129 -18.94 1.15 2.69
N GLU A 130 -19.83 0.64 1.84
CA GLU A 130 -21.12 1.27 1.55
C GLU A 130 -22.07 1.26 2.77
N ALA A 131 -22.05 0.20 3.58
CA ALA A 131 -22.86 0.09 4.79
C ALA A 131 -22.36 1.01 5.93
N GLU A 132 -21.05 1.25 6.01
CA GLU A 132 -20.44 2.22 6.94
C GLU A 132 -20.67 3.67 6.49
N SER A 133 -20.95 3.89 5.20
CA SER A 133 -21.29 5.18 4.61
C SER A 133 -22.82 5.41 4.59
N GLY A 134 -23.46 5.35 5.76
CA GLY A 134 -24.92 5.54 5.91
C GLY A 134 -25.47 6.75 5.16
N PRO A 135 -26.78 6.76 4.82
CA PRO A 135 -27.36 7.72 3.89
C PRO A 135 -27.19 9.15 4.42
N GLN A 136 -26.44 9.99 3.71
CA GLN A 136 -26.64 11.43 3.82
C GLN A 136 -28.02 11.75 3.24
N LEU A 137 -29.04 11.65 4.10
CA LEU A 137 -30.32 12.29 3.90
C LEU A 137 -30.05 13.79 3.76
N GLY A 138 -30.06 14.27 2.52
CA GLY A 138 -30.14 15.68 2.20
C GLY A 138 -31.46 16.25 2.75
N LEU A 139 -31.42 16.74 3.98
CA LEU A 139 -32.38 17.70 4.49
C LEU A 139 -32.11 19.03 3.78
N LEU A 140 -32.77 19.21 2.63
CA LEU A 140 -33.00 20.51 2.02
C LEU A 140 -33.81 21.36 3.02
N THR A 141 -33.12 22.20 3.77
CA THR A 141 -33.77 23.33 4.46
C THR A 141 -34.12 24.40 3.42
N PRO A 142 -35.38 24.83 3.31
CA PRO A 142 -35.71 25.96 2.45
C PRO A 142 -35.15 27.25 3.04
N ALA A 143 -34.52 28.05 2.18
CA ALA A 143 -33.99 29.37 2.52
C ALA A 143 -35.10 30.31 3.04
N PRO A 144 -34.83 31.16 4.04
CA PRO A 144 -35.79 32.14 4.51
C PRO A 144 -36.03 33.22 3.45
N SER A 145 -37.31 33.42 3.15
CA SER A 145 -37.86 34.41 2.23
C SER A 145 -37.50 35.85 2.64
N LEU A 146 -36.79 36.57 1.77
CA LEU A 146 -36.54 38.00 1.90
C LEU A 146 -37.83 38.78 1.61
N VAL A 147 -38.46 39.35 2.65
CA VAL A 147 -39.51 40.36 2.51
C VAL A 147 -38.84 41.74 2.33
N PRO A 148 -39.26 42.56 1.36
CA PRO A 148 -38.75 43.91 1.20
C PRO A 148 -39.51 44.87 2.11
N HIS A 149 -38.79 45.68 2.90
CA HIS A 149 -39.38 46.89 3.49
C HIS A 149 -38.55 48.12 3.17
N ALA A 150 -39.26 49.08 2.59
CA ALA A 150 -38.79 50.33 2.06
C ALA A 150 -38.46 51.37 3.14
N LYS A 151 -37.49 52.22 2.78
CA LYS A 151 -37.34 53.67 3.05
C LYS A 151 -37.57 54.17 4.50
N SER A 152 -36.54 54.83 5.05
CA SER A 152 -36.73 56.22 5.48
C SER A 152 -35.40 56.99 5.56
N LYS A 153 -35.49 58.27 5.20
CA LYS A 153 -34.43 59.29 5.16
C LYS A 153 -33.97 59.66 6.58
N THR A 154 -32.79 60.29 6.74
CA THR A 154 -32.65 61.67 7.29
C THR A 154 -31.17 62.08 7.47
N LYS A 155 -30.74 63.06 6.67
CA LYS A 155 -29.90 64.25 6.95
C LYS A 155 -29.26 64.37 8.36
N ARG A 156 -27.95 64.69 8.44
CA ARG A 156 -27.43 66.02 8.86
C ARG A 156 -25.89 66.12 8.89
N ASN A 157 -25.45 67.35 8.61
CA ASN A 157 -24.10 67.90 8.51
C ASN A 157 -23.31 68.01 9.82
N GLY A 158 -22.00 68.26 9.66
CA GLY A 158 -21.16 69.10 10.53
C GLY A 158 -20.10 68.27 11.26
N LYS A 159 -18.80 68.58 11.21
CA LYS A 159 -18.10 69.83 10.94
C LYS A 159 -16.64 69.51 10.61
#